data_AF-A1VX21-F1
#
_entry.id   AF-A1VX21-F1
#
_cell.length_a   1.000
_cell.length_b   1.000
_cell.length_c   1.000
_cell.angle_alpha   90.00
_cell.angle_beta   90.00
_cell.angle_gamma   90.00
#
_symmetry.space_group_name_H-M   'P 1'
#
loop_
_entity.id
_entity.type
_entity.pdbx_description
1 polymer ?
#
loop_
_entity_poly.entity_id
_entity_poly.type
_entity_poly.pdbx_seq_one_letter_code
_entity_poly.pdbx_strand_id
1 'polypeptide(L)'
;MNTQKTRAEMAALRDAALEDLMATSDVQLRQEALEDGDDLAKVAMQVKTTMREAVASAQRQRLARAKERMRPSASARPFSSLHLSVEAIKQLVHGIFQTDPSLGLAFRDGKKQTEADWRSLYDDLVSMGAIKPEDYGR
;
A
#
# COMPACT_ATOMS: atom_id res chain seq x y z
N MET A 1 47.50 -2.82 37.58
CA MET A 1 46.05 -2.77 37.90
C MET A 1 45.39 -3.98 37.30
N ASN A 2 44.60 -4.74 38.08
CA ASN A 2 44.00 -5.99 37.62
C ASN A 2 42.73 -5.68 36.82
N THR A 3 42.81 -5.73 35.48
CA THR A 3 41.77 -5.29 34.54
C THR A 3 40.43 -6.04 34.72
N GLN A 4 40.48 -7.26 35.24
CA GLN A 4 39.30 -8.05 35.56
C GLN A 4 38.56 -7.52 36.80
N LYS A 5 39.31 -7.05 37.81
CA LYS A 5 38.74 -6.45 39.03
C LYS A 5 38.04 -5.12 38.71
N THR A 6 38.68 -4.26 37.93
CA THR A 6 38.08 -2.98 37.50
C THR A 6 36.83 -3.18 36.65
N ARG A 7 36.77 -4.24 35.83
CA ARG A 7 35.57 -4.56 35.04
C ARG A 7 34.41 -5.02 35.93
N ALA A 8 34.70 -5.82 36.96
CA ALA A 8 33.69 -6.26 37.92
C ALA A 8 33.16 -5.09 38.76
N GLU A 9 34.05 -4.18 39.19
CA GLU A 9 33.67 -2.96 39.92
C GLU A 9 32.77 -2.04 39.08
N MET A 10 33.10 -1.82 37.80
CA MET A 10 32.25 -1.02 36.90
C MET A 10 30.90 -1.68 36.63
N ALA A 11 30.84 -3.00 36.55
CA ALA A 11 29.56 -3.72 36.41
C ALA A 11 28.70 -3.54 37.66
N ALA A 12 29.27 -3.70 38.86
CA ALA A 12 28.56 -3.49 40.12
C ALA A 12 28.05 -2.04 40.26
N LEU A 13 28.86 -1.05 39.86
CA LEU A 13 28.46 0.36 39.89
C LEU A 13 27.32 0.65 38.92
N ARG A 14 27.36 0.06 37.71
CA ARG A 14 26.26 0.18 36.75
C ARG A 14 24.98 -0.45 37.27
N ASP A 15 25.08 -1.65 37.84
CA ASP A 15 23.91 -2.38 38.32
C ASP A 15 23.26 -1.64 39.51
N ALA A 16 24.07 -1.08 40.41
CA ALA A 16 23.58 -0.20 41.48
C ALA A 16 22.94 1.09 40.96
N ALA A 17 23.53 1.73 39.95
CA ALA A 17 22.95 2.94 39.34
C ALA A 17 21.63 2.66 38.60
N LEU A 18 21.49 1.47 37.98
CA LEU A 18 20.24 1.04 37.37
C LEU A 18 19.17 0.73 38.42
N GLU A 19 19.55 0.09 39.52
CA GLU A 19 18.63 -0.18 40.62
C GLU A 19 18.10 1.11 41.25
N ASP A 20 18.98 2.08 41.46
CA ASP A 20 18.62 3.42 41.93
C ASP A 20 17.65 4.11 40.96
N LEU A 21 17.99 4.17 39.67
CA LEU A 21 17.13 4.75 38.64
C LEU A 21 15.74 4.10 38.58
N MET A 22 15.65 2.79 38.77
CA MET A 22 14.39 2.06 38.78
C MET A 22 13.60 2.25 40.08
N ALA A 23 14.28 2.60 41.18
CA ALA A 23 13.65 2.94 42.46
C ALA A 23 13.19 4.40 42.53
N THR A 24 13.76 5.28 41.69
CA THR A 24 13.36 6.68 41.61
C THR A 24 11.92 6.83 41.12
N SER A 25 11.08 7.47 41.94
CA SER A 25 9.68 7.73 41.60
C SER A 25 9.52 8.88 40.59
N ASP A 26 8.40 8.90 39.87
CA ASP A 26 8.05 10.00 38.95
C ASP A 26 8.07 11.39 39.61
N VAL A 27 7.78 11.46 40.92
CA VAL A 27 7.80 12.72 41.68
C VAL A 27 9.25 13.19 41.87
N GLN A 28 10.15 12.28 42.20
CA GLN A 28 11.58 12.58 42.34
C GLN A 28 12.20 12.96 41.00
N LEU A 29 11.92 12.21 39.94
CA LEU A 29 12.38 12.54 38.57
C LEU A 29 11.90 13.93 38.12
N ARG A 30 10.66 14.28 38.45
CA ARG A 30 10.13 15.62 38.13
C ARG A 30 10.84 16.71 38.92
N GLN A 31 11.15 16.45 40.19
CA GLN A 31 11.83 17.40 41.06
C GLN A 31 13.27 17.64 40.59
N GLU A 32 14.00 16.57 40.27
CA GLU A 32 15.36 16.65 39.71
C GLU A 32 15.37 17.44 38.40
N ALA A 33 14.45 17.14 37.48
CA ALA A 33 14.33 17.89 36.21
C ALA A 33 14.06 19.39 36.44
N LEU A 34 13.27 19.75 37.45
CA LEU A 34 13.04 21.16 37.79
C LEU A 34 14.29 21.83 38.38
N GLU A 35 15.05 21.10 39.21
CA GLU A 35 16.32 21.56 39.79
C GLU A 35 17.41 21.76 38.73
N ASP A 36 17.44 20.90 37.72
CA ASP A 36 18.33 20.99 36.56
C ASP A 36 17.90 22.06 35.53
N GLY A 37 16.72 22.66 35.72
CA GLY A 37 16.18 23.70 34.85
C GLY A 37 15.57 23.18 33.55
N ASP A 38 15.19 21.90 33.50
CA ASP A 38 14.56 21.31 32.33
C ASP A 38 13.12 21.79 32.13
N ASP A 39 12.79 22.08 30.87
CA ASP A 39 11.41 22.36 30.45
C ASP A 39 10.69 21.06 30.07
N LEU A 40 10.06 20.43 31.06
CA LEU A 40 9.28 19.21 30.88
C LEU A 40 8.12 19.37 29.87
N ALA A 41 7.57 20.57 29.73
CA ALA A 41 6.52 20.82 28.74
C ALA A 41 7.08 20.79 27.31
N LYS A 42 8.28 21.34 27.09
CA LYS A 42 9.00 21.23 25.83
C LYS A 42 9.36 19.77 25.49
N VAL A 43 9.86 19.01 26.47
CA VAL A 43 10.16 17.57 26.29
C VAL A 43 8.90 16.81 25.90
N ALA A 44 7.80 17.00 26.62
CA ALA A 44 6.53 16.34 26.31
C ALA A 44 6.00 16.72 24.91
N MET A 45 6.13 17.99 24.52
CA MET A 45 5.75 18.45 23.17
C MET A 45 6.60 17.78 22.09
N GLN A 46 7.90 17.63 22.33
CA GLN A 46 8.81 16.98 21.40
C GLN A 46 8.47 15.50 21.23
N VAL A 47 8.26 14.77 22.33
CA VAL A 47 7.82 13.36 22.30
C VAL A 47 6.49 13.21 21.55
N LYS A 48 5.51 14.08 21.82
CA LYS A 48 4.23 14.07 21.11
C LYS A 48 4.42 14.28 19.61
N THR A 49 5.30 15.20 19.22
CA THR A 49 5.55 15.53 17.81
C THR A 49 6.24 14.37 17.10
N THR A 50 7.26 13.77 17.69
CA THR A 50 7.97 12.62 17.11
C THR A 50 7.06 11.40 16.95
N MET A 51 6.20 11.13 17.94
CA MET A 51 5.20 10.06 17.84
C MET A 51 4.21 10.30 16.70
N ARG A 52 3.68 11.52 16.55
CA ARG A 52 2.78 11.86 15.44
C ARG A 52 3.45 11.70 14.07
N GLU A 53 4.71 12.12 13.96
CA GLU A 53 5.47 11.99 12.72
C GLU A 53 5.75 10.52 12.38
N ALA A 54 6.08 9.69 13.38
CA ALA A 54 6.27 8.25 13.18
C ALA A 54 5.00 7.58 12.64
N VAL A 55 3.83 7.90 13.23
CA VAL A 55 2.54 7.39 12.76
C VAL A 55 2.25 7.86 11.33
N ALA A 56 2.43 9.15 11.05
CA ALA A 56 2.21 9.69 9.71
C ALA A 56 3.12 9.03 8.66
N SER A 57 4.40 8.81 9.00
CA SER A 57 5.36 8.13 8.15
C SER A 57 4.94 6.68 7.85
N ALA A 58 4.53 5.93 8.87
CA ALA A 58 4.03 4.57 8.70
C ALA A 58 2.79 4.50 7.78
N GLN A 59 1.86 5.46 7.93
CA GLN A 59 0.69 5.56 7.06
C GLN A 59 1.07 5.87 5.61
N ARG A 60 1.98 6.82 5.38
CA ARG A 60 2.48 7.14 4.03
C ARG A 60 3.15 5.94 3.37
N GLN A 61 3.96 5.19 4.11
CA GLN A 61 4.58 3.95 3.61
C GLN A 61 3.54 2.88 3.26
N ARG A 62 2.53 2.69 4.11
CA ARG A 62 1.43 1.75 3.84
C ARG A 62 0.67 2.13 2.56
N LEU A 63 0.39 3.42 2.38
CA LEU A 63 -0.30 3.93 1.20
C LEU A 63 0.56 3.81 -0.08
N ALA A 64 1.87 4.08 0.01
CA ALA A 64 2.79 3.87 -1.10
C ALA A 64 2.81 2.40 -1.55
N ARG A 65 2.92 1.46 -0.61
CA ARG A 65 2.85 0.01 -0.90
C ARG A 65 1.52 -0.41 -1.50
N ALA A 66 0.40 0.16 -1.02
CA ALA A 66 -0.91 -0.10 -1.61
C ALA A 66 -0.99 0.40 -3.06
N LYS A 67 -0.48 1.61 -3.32
CA LYS A 67 -0.40 2.16 -4.69
C LYS A 67 0.47 1.31 -5.61
N GLU A 68 1.59 0.78 -5.13
CA GLU A 68 2.44 -0.13 -5.90
C GLU A 68 1.70 -1.42 -6.26
N ARG A 69 0.91 -1.99 -5.35
CA ARG A 69 0.09 -3.18 -5.62
C ARG A 69 -1.06 -2.91 -6.59
N MET A 70 -1.63 -1.71 -6.55
CA MET A 70 -2.69 -1.28 -7.45
C MET A 70 -2.15 -0.82 -8.81
N ARG A 71 -0.83 -0.66 -8.96
CA ARG A 71 -0.24 -0.27 -10.23
C ARG A 71 -0.46 -1.44 -11.20
N PRO A 72 -1.22 -1.25 -12.30
CA PRO A 72 -1.46 -2.32 -13.25
C PRO A 72 -0.11 -2.83 -13.75
N SER A 73 0.06 -4.15 -13.77
CA SER A 73 1.28 -4.78 -14.25
C SER A 73 1.57 -4.27 -15.66
N ALA A 74 2.78 -3.76 -15.89
CA ALA A 74 3.24 -3.34 -17.22
C ALA A 74 3.23 -4.47 -18.26
N SER A 75 2.92 -5.71 -17.85
CA SER A 75 2.70 -6.87 -18.72
C SER A 75 1.28 -6.96 -19.31
N ALA A 76 0.33 -6.14 -18.84
CA ALA A 76 -0.92 -5.93 -19.58
C ALA A 76 -0.60 -4.98 -20.73
N ARG A 77 0.08 -5.49 -21.76
CA ARG A 77 0.01 -4.84 -23.08
C ARG A 77 -1.49 -4.78 -23.39
N PRO A 78 -2.07 -3.59 -23.62
CA PRO A 78 -3.38 -3.55 -24.24
C PRO A 78 -3.21 -4.29 -25.57
N PHE A 79 -3.85 -5.45 -25.71
CA PHE A 79 -4.04 -6.02 -27.04
C PHE A 79 -4.83 -4.96 -27.78
N SER A 80 -4.15 -4.15 -28.59
CA SER A 80 -4.86 -3.09 -29.27
C SER A 80 -5.80 -3.77 -30.25
N SER A 81 -7.09 -3.66 -30.00
CA SER A 81 -8.17 -3.94 -30.95
C SER A 81 -8.03 -3.18 -32.28
N LEU A 82 -6.99 -2.33 -32.41
CA LEU A 82 -6.55 -1.67 -33.64
C LEU A 82 -6.33 -2.63 -34.82
N HIS A 83 -6.05 -3.92 -34.59
CA HIS A 83 -5.82 -4.87 -35.69
C HIS A 83 -7.07 -5.56 -36.24
N LEU A 84 -8.20 -5.58 -35.51
CA LEU A 84 -9.43 -6.20 -36.01
C LEU A 84 -10.35 -5.15 -36.64
N SER A 85 -10.94 -5.50 -37.78
CA SER A 85 -12.01 -4.71 -38.38
C SER A 85 -13.23 -4.71 -37.45
N VAL A 86 -14.02 -3.64 -37.47
CA VAL A 86 -15.24 -3.51 -36.65
C VAL A 86 -16.24 -4.63 -36.97
N GLU A 87 -16.23 -5.13 -38.21
CA GLU A 87 -17.07 -6.27 -38.63
C GLU A 87 -16.65 -7.58 -37.98
N ALA A 88 -15.34 -7.85 -37.88
CA ALA A 88 -14.82 -9.03 -37.18
C ALA A 88 -15.14 -8.98 -35.68
N ILE A 89 -15.01 -7.80 -35.06
CA ILE A 89 -15.39 -7.58 -33.65
C ILE A 89 -16.87 -7.90 -33.44
N LYS A 90 -17.77 -7.41 -34.31
CA LYS A 90 -19.20 -7.70 -34.23
C LYS A 90 -19.49 -9.20 -34.30
N GLN A 91 -18.82 -9.93 -35.20
CA GLN A 91 -19.01 -11.38 -35.33
C GLN A 91 -18.58 -12.14 -34.07
N LEU A 92 -17.42 -11.80 -33.50
CA LEU A 92 -16.92 -12.42 -32.27
C LEU A 92 -17.84 -12.17 -31.08
N VAL A 93 -18.27 -10.92 -30.90
CA VAL A 93 -19.21 -10.54 -29.83
C VAL A 93 -20.53 -11.30 -29.98
N HIS A 94 -21.06 -11.42 -31.20
CA HIS A 94 -22.29 -12.19 -31.45
C HIS A 94 -22.11 -13.68 -31.12
N GLY A 95 -20.97 -14.29 -31.47
CA GLY A 95 -20.68 -15.68 -31.14
C GLY A 95 -20.64 -15.93 -29.62
N ILE A 96 -20.10 -14.98 -28.86
CA ILE A 96 -20.07 -15.06 -27.40
C ILE A 96 -21.46 -14.88 -26.81
N PHE A 97 -22.26 -13.95 -27.29
CA PHE A 97 -23.64 -13.80 -26.82
C PHE A 97 -24.53 -15.00 -27.13
N GLN A 98 -24.21 -15.77 -28.17
CA GLN A 98 -24.87 -17.06 -28.43
C GLN A 98 -24.43 -18.16 -27.46
N THR A 99 -23.17 -18.12 -27.02
CA THR A 99 -22.59 -19.11 -26.10
C THR A 99 -22.97 -18.81 -24.64
N ASP A 100 -22.96 -17.53 -24.27
CA ASP A 100 -23.34 -17.02 -22.96
C ASP A 100 -24.30 -15.83 -23.12
N PRO A 101 -25.63 -16.08 -23.08
CA PRO A 101 -26.65 -15.04 -23.20
C PRO A 101 -26.63 -14.01 -22.06
N SER A 102 -26.02 -14.33 -20.91
CA SER A 102 -25.97 -13.43 -19.76
C SER A 102 -25.08 -12.20 -19.99
N LEU A 103 -24.03 -12.36 -20.81
CA LEU A 103 -23.13 -11.29 -21.22
C LEU A 103 -23.81 -10.32 -22.21
N GLY A 104 -24.76 -10.81 -23.00
CA GLY A 104 -25.50 -10.00 -23.99
C GLY A 104 -26.60 -9.12 -23.40
N LEU A 105 -27.09 -9.43 -22.20
CA LEU A 105 -28.18 -8.69 -21.54
C LEU A 105 -27.76 -7.27 -21.13
N ALA A 106 -26.51 -7.08 -20.69
CA ALA A 106 -26.00 -5.76 -20.30
C ALA A 106 -25.74 -4.83 -21.50
N PHE A 107 -25.50 -5.41 -22.69
CA PHE A 107 -25.14 -4.66 -23.89
C PHE A 107 -26.36 -4.18 -24.70
N ARG A 108 -27.53 -4.79 -24.47
CA ARG A 108 -28.73 -4.63 -25.32
C ARG A 108 -29.62 -3.43 -24.93
N ASP A 109 -29.07 -2.41 -24.28
CA ASP A 109 -29.83 -1.23 -23.88
C ASP A 109 -29.94 -0.20 -25.02
N GLY A 110 -30.81 -0.50 -25.99
CA GLY A 110 -31.60 0.44 -26.79
C GLY A 110 -30.93 1.43 -27.77
N LYS A 111 -29.59 1.60 -27.77
CA LYS A 111 -28.91 2.61 -28.62
C LYS A 111 -28.17 1.98 -29.79
N LYS A 112 -28.19 2.65 -30.96
CA LYS A 112 -27.33 2.32 -32.11
C LYS A 112 -25.87 2.51 -31.67
N GLN A 113 -25.17 1.40 -31.46
CA GLN A 113 -23.78 1.39 -31.01
C GLN A 113 -22.87 1.90 -32.12
N THR A 114 -22.05 2.89 -31.78
CA THR A 114 -21.03 3.44 -32.68
C THR A 114 -19.83 2.49 -32.79
N GLU A 115 -18.96 2.68 -33.79
CA GLU A 115 -17.76 1.85 -33.94
C GLU A 115 -16.84 1.88 -32.72
N ALA A 116 -16.82 3.02 -32.00
CA ALA A 116 -16.07 3.17 -30.75
C ALA A 116 -16.66 2.29 -29.63
N ASP A 117 -17.99 2.20 -29.54
CA ASP A 117 -18.69 1.38 -28.54
C ASP A 117 -18.39 -0.12 -28.76
N TRP A 118 -18.33 -0.56 -30.02
CA TRP A 118 -17.95 -1.93 -30.37
C TRP A 118 -16.51 -2.27 -29.98
N ARG A 119 -15.58 -1.32 -30.15
CA ARG A 119 -14.18 -1.49 -29.74
C ARG A 119 -14.04 -1.55 -28.22
N SER A 120 -14.71 -0.65 -27.50
CA SER A 120 -14.73 -0.64 -26.04
C SER A 120 -15.28 -1.95 -25.47
N LEU A 121 -16.39 -2.45 -26.02
CA LEU A 121 -16.96 -3.73 -25.59
C LEU A 121 -16.01 -4.90 -25.81
N TYR A 122 -15.33 -4.93 -26.95
CA TYR A 122 -14.36 -5.98 -27.24
C TYR A 122 -13.22 -5.95 -26.21
N ASP A 123 -12.69 -4.77 -25.90
CA ASP A 123 -11.63 -4.62 -24.90
C ASP A 123 -12.12 -5.07 -23.50
N ASP A 124 -13.37 -4.79 -23.14
CA ASP A 124 -14.00 -5.27 -21.89
C ASP A 124 -14.13 -6.81 -21.87
N LEU A 125 -14.56 -7.42 -22.97
CA LEU A 125 -14.68 -8.89 -23.11
C LEU A 125 -13.32 -9.60 -23.08
N VAL A 126 -12.28 -8.98 -23.64
CA VAL A 126 -10.89 -9.45 -23.50
C VAL A 126 -10.43 -9.32 -22.04
N SER A 127 -10.72 -8.19 -21.38
CA SER A 127 -10.34 -7.99 -19.97
C SER A 127 -11.06 -8.95 -19.02
N MET A 128 -12.28 -9.36 -19.36
CA MET A 128 -13.03 -10.37 -18.60
C MET A 128 -12.54 -11.81 -18.88
N GLY A 129 -11.65 -11.99 -19.86
CA GLY A 129 -11.14 -13.30 -20.28
C GLY A 129 -12.14 -14.13 -21.10
N ALA A 130 -13.28 -13.53 -21.50
CA ALA A 130 -14.27 -14.16 -22.36
C ALA A 130 -13.77 -14.28 -23.81
N ILE A 131 -12.93 -13.33 -24.25
CA ILE A 131 -12.18 -13.40 -25.50
C ILE A 131 -10.70 -13.63 -25.16
N LYS A 132 -10.13 -14.71 -25.66
CA LYS A 132 -8.68 -14.91 -25.66
C LYS A 132 -8.12 -14.38 -26.99
N PRO A 133 -7.32 -13.30 -27.00
CA PRO A 133 -6.79 -12.73 -28.23
C PRO A 133 -5.90 -13.70 -29.02
N GLU A 134 -5.30 -14.67 -28.33
CA GLU A 134 -4.46 -15.73 -28.92
C GLU A 134 -5.22 -16.64 -29.88
N ASP A 135 -6.54 -16.78 -29.71
CA ASP A 135 -7.39 -17.64 -30.56
C ASP A 135 -7.74 -16.97 -31.90
N TYR A 136 -7.56 -15.65 -32.01
CA TYR A 136 -8.02 -14.85 -33.15
C TYR A 136 -6.91 -13.97 -33.77
N GLY A 137 -5.70 -13.98 -33.23
CA GLY A 137 -4.52 -13.32 -33.77
C GLY A 137 -3.75 -14.21 -34.75
N ARG A 138 -4.23 -14.31 -36.00
CA ARG A 138 -3.43 -14.78 -37.15
C ARG A 138 -3.62 -13.87 -38.35
#